data_AF-A0A3C0GNI4-F1
#
_entry.id   AF-A0A3C0GNI4-F1
#
_cell.length_a   1.000
_cell.length_b   1.000
_cell.length_c   1.000
_cell.angle_alpha   90.00
_cell.angle_beta   90.00
_cell.angle_gamma   90.00
#
_symmetry.space_group_name_H-M   'P 1'
#
loop_
_entity.id
_entity.type
_entity.pdbx_description
1 polymer ?
#
loop_
_entity_poly.entity_id
_entity_poly.type
_entity_poly.pdbx_seq_one_letter_code
_entity_poly.pdbx_strand_id
1 'polypeptide(L)'
;MNKSTRVLLVSLLSVAALAGCSKKVKEQPAAPVDTGSSTTTPSGPSTSGLYGPGDLDTDSCLRQRVVYFDLDKEDVKPEFQAIMACHAKYLRDR
;
A
#
# COMPACT_ATOMS: atom_id res chain seq x y z
N MET A 1 20.44 30.83 30.38
CA MET A 1 20.27 30.71 28.91
C MET A 1 20.95 29.45 28.36
N ASN A 2 20.59 28.26 28.86
CA ASN A 2 21.21 26.98 28.47
C ASN A 2 20.19 25.85 28.20
N LYS A 3 18.90 26.06 28.51
CA LYS A 3 17.82 25.09 28.22
C LYS A 3 17.34 25.19 26.77
N SER A 4 17.17 26.39 26.21
CA SER A 4 16.71 26.55 24.82
C SER A 4 17.72 26.02 23.80
N THR A 5 19.03 26.16 24.04
CA THR A 5 20.07 25.62 23.15
C THR A 5 20.11 24.09 23.15
N ARG A 6 19.82 23.45 24.30
CA ARG A 6 19.69 21.98 24.39
C ARG A 6 18.47 21.46 23.64
N VAL A 7 17.34 22.18 23.72
CA VAL A 7 16.12 21.81 22.99
C VAL A 7 16.30 21.95 21.47
N LEU A 8 16.98 23.00 21.01
CA LEU A 8 17.32 23.19 19.60
C LEU A 8 18.28 22.12 19.04
N LEU A 9 19.27 21.67 19.84
CA LEU A 9 20.19 20.62 19.41
C LEU A 9 19.53 19.24 19.29
N VAL A 10 18.57 18.89 20.17
CA VAL A 10 17.84 17.62 20.10
C VAL A 10 16.87 17.58 18.91
N SER A 11 16.26 18.72 18.57
CA SER A 11 15.39 18.86 17.40
C SER A 11 16.13 18.59 16.09
N LEU A 12 17.36 19.09 15.95
CA LEU A 12 18.12 18.98 14.70
C LEU A 12 18.66 17.56 14.46
N LEU A 13 18.92 16.80 15.53
CA LEU A 13 19.40 15.42 15.47
C LEU A 13 18.32 14.43 14.99
N SER A 14 17.04 14.81 15.10
CA SER A 14 15.89 13.95 14.76
C SER A 14 15.63 13.85 13.26
N VAL A 15 16.13 14.81 12.46
CA VAL A 15 15.94 14.84 11.00
C VAL A 15 16.97 13.97 10.26
N ALA A 16 18.11 13.66 10.89
CA ALA A 16 19.15 12.80 10.31
C ALA A 16 18.83 11.29 10.39
N ALA A 17 17.84 10.89 11.21
CA ALA A 17 17.53 9.48 11.46
C ALA A 17 16.59 8.83 10.42
N LEU A 18 16.01 9.61 9.49
CA LEU A 18 15.06 9.11 8.49
C LEU A 18 15.72 8.77 7.13
N ALA A 19 17.00 9.08 6.93
CA ALA A 19 17.76 8.70 5.73
C ALA A 19 18.43 7.31 5.81
N GLY A 20 18.03 6.48 6.79
CA GLY A 20 18.70 5.23 7.15
C GLY A 20 17.83 3.98 7.14
N CYS A 21 16.78 3.89 6.31
CA CYS A 21 16.07 2.62 6.08
C CYS A 21 16.83 1.72 5.09
N SER A 22 18.07 1.38 5.40
CA SER A 22 18.76 0.26 4.76
C SER A 22 18.38 -1.03 5.50
N LYS A 23 17.22 -1.60 5.16
CA LYS A 23 16.90 -2.98 5.55
C LYS A 23 17.89 -3.92 4.83
N LYS A 24 19.00 -4.22 5.50
CA LYS A 24 19.80 -5.41 5.24
C LYS A 24 18.90 -6.63 5.47
N VAL A 25 18.57 -7.32 4.38
CA VAL A 25 18.03 -8.68 4.42
C VAL A 25 19.08 -9.55 5.08
N LYS A 26 18.73 -10.10 6.24
CA LYS A 26 19.48 -11.17 6.89
C LYS A 26 18.76 -12.46 6.51
N GLU A 27 19.35 -13.20 5.57
CA GLU A 27 19.02 -14.60 5.35
C GLU A 27 19.20 -15.37 6.65
N GLN A 28 18.16 -16.08 7.06
CA GLN A 28 18.31 -17.27 7.87
C GLN A 28 17.36 -18.35 7.31
N PRO A 29 17.83 -19.61 7.17
CA PRO A 29 17.14 -20.62 6.38
C PRO A 29 15.99 -21.23 7.21
N ALA A 30 14.80 -21.27 6.62
CA ALA A 30 13.76 -22.18 7.06
C ALA A 30 13.70 -23.35 6.07
N ALA A 31 14.06 -24.54 6.57
CA ALA A 31 13.90 -25.82 5.91
C ALA A 31 12.39 -26.18 5.77
N PRO A 32 12.05 -27.19 4.96
CA PRO A 32 10.94 -27.12 4.02
C PRO A 32 9.59 -27.47 4.64
N VAL A 33 8.55 -26.79 4.18
CA VAL A 33 7.18 -27.31 4.20
C VAL A 33 6.78 -27.58 2.76
N ASP A 34 6.95 -28.84 2.38
CA ASP A 34 6.28 -29.42 1.23
C ASP A 34 4.84 -29.72 1.64
N THR A 35 3.90 -28.96 1.11
CA THR A 35 2.52 -29.44 0.91
C THR A 35 2.04 -28.80 -0.37
N GLY A 36 2.17 -29.58 -1.44
CA GLY A 36 1.86 -29.17 -2.79
C GLY A 36 0.43 -28.66 -2.95
N SER A 37 0.28 -27.59 -3.72
CA SER A 37 -0.21 -27.74 -5.08
C SER A 37 0.05 -26.42 -5.81
N SER A 38 0.96 -26.50 -6.76
CA SER A 38 1.24 -25.46 -7.73
C SER A 38 -0.03 -25.14 -8.51
N THR A 39 -0.65 -24.00 -8.24
CA THR A 39 -1.39 -23.28 -9.28
C THR A 39 -0.64 -21.99 -9.53
N THR A 40 0.02 -21.97 -10.67
CA THR A 40 0.73 -20.86 -11.27
C THR A 40 -0.12 -19.59 -11.23
N THR A 41 0.30 -18.62 -10.41
CA THR A 41 0.05 -17.21 -10.68
C THR A 41 0.82 -16.83 -11.94
N PRO A 42 0.11 -16.31 -12.96
CA PRO A 42 0.55 -15.06 -13.51
C PRO A 42 -0.66 -14.13 -13.65
N SER A 43 -0.98 -13.34 -12.63
CA SER A 43 -1.61 -12.04 -12.88
C SER A 43 -0.46 -11.09 -13.24
N GLY A 44 0.09 -11.28 -14.43
CA GLY A 44 0.83 -10.23 -15.09
C GLY A 44 -0.14 -9.08 -15.37
N PRO A 45 0.34 -7.83 -15.46
CA PRO A 45 -0.52 -6.71 -15.81
C PRO A 45 -1.29 -7.06 -17.07
N SER A 46 -2.63 -7.00 -17.00
CA SER A 46 -3.50 -7.21 -18.15
C SER A 46 -3.03 -6.30 -19.29
N THR A 47 -2.42 -6.91 -20.31
CA THR A 47 -1.81 -6.21 -21.46
C THR A 47 -2.84 -5.51 -22.33
N SER A 48 -4.13 -5.78 -22.13
CA SER A 48 -5.24 -5.09 -22.78
C SER A 48 -5.58 -3.75 -22.13
N GLY A 49 -5.04 -3.46 -20.94
CA GLY A 49 -5.43 -2.29 -20.14
C GLY A 49 -6.84 -2.43 -19.54
N LEU A 50 -7.51 -3.57 -19.68
CA LEU A 50 -8.76 -3.91 -18.99
C LEU A 50 -8.46 -4.67 -17.69
N TYR A 51 -9.28 -4.48 -16.67
CA TYR A 51 -9.17 -5.29 -15.46
C TYR A 51 -9.75 -6.70 -15.65
N GLY A 52 -9.10 -7.70 -15.09
CA GLY A 52 -9.54 -9.09 -15.03
C GLY A 52 -9.91 -9.53 -13.60
N PRO A 53 -10.54 -10.71 -13.42
CA PRO A 53 -11.01 -11.19 -12.12
C PRO A 53 -9.94 -11.24 -11.01
N GLY A 54 -8.68 -11.50 -11.36
CA GLY A 54 -7.56 -11.57 -10.42
C GLY A 54 -7.04 -10.20 -9.94
N ASP A 55 -7.38 -9.11 -10.64
CA ASP A 55 -6.84 -7.78 -10.34
C ASP A 55 -7.39 -7.19 -9.05
N LEU A 56 -8.52 -7.71 -8.56
CA LEU A 56 -9.10 -7.33 -7.27
C LEU A 56 -8.11 -7.43 -6.10
N ASP A 57 -7.22 -8.42 -6.13
CA ASP A 57 -6.29 -8.69 -5.02
C ASP A 57 -4.83 -8.34 -5.36
N THR A 58 -4.53 -8.04 -6.63
CA THR A 58 -3.16 -7.71 -7.09
C THR A 58 -2.97 -6.23 -7.41
N ASP A 59 -4.00 -5.53 -7.89
CA ASP A 59 -3.92 -4.11 -8.23
C ASP A 59 -4.06 -3.22 -6.98
N SER A 60 -3.14 -2.28 -6.80
CA SER A 60 -3.12 -1.42 -5.61
C SER A 60 -4.39 -0.57 -5.47
N CYS A 61 -5.03 -0.19 -6.58
CA CYS A 61 -6.25 0.60 -6.56
C CYS A 61 -7.50 -0.24 -6.22
N LEU A 62 -7.55 -1.50 -6.64
CA LEU A 62 -8.70 -2.40 -6.42
C LEU A 62 -8.68 -3.13 -5.06
N ARG A 63 -7.53 -3.14 -4.39
CA ARG A 63 -7.41 -3.73 -3.05
C ARG A 63 -8.10 -2.91 -1.97
N GLN A 64 -8.23 -1.60 -2.14
CA GLN A 64 -8.95 -0.76 -1.17
C GLN A 64 -10.45 -0.76 -1.45
N ARG A 65 -11.22 -1.44 -0.59
CA ARG A 65 -12.67 -1.65 -0.77
C ARG A 65 -13.52 -1.06 0.35
N VAL A 66 -12.93 -0.20 1.18
CA VAL A 66 -13.60 0.46 2.29
C VAL A 66 -13.45 1.97 2.13
N VAL A 67 -14.58 2.67 2.20
CA VAL A 67 -14.67 4.13 2.20
C VAL A 67 -15.22 4.56 3.56
N TYR A 68 -14.51 5.47 4.22
CA TYR A 68 -14.93 6.01 5.50
C TYR A 68 -15.58 7.37 5.29
N PHE A 69 -16.63 7.62 6.06
CA PHE A 69 -17.34 8.89 6.10
C PHE A 69 -17.22 9.47 7.51
N ASP A 70 -17.34 10.79 7.59
CA ASP A 70 -17.45 11.46 8.88
C ASP A 70 -18.86 11.24 9.46
N LEU A 71 -19.02 11.52 10.76
CA LEU A 71 -20.32 11.39 11.41
C LEU A 71 -21.37 12.28 10.70
N ASP A 72 -22.49 11.68 10.33
CA ASP A 72 -23.62 12.35 9.67
C ASP A 72 -23.24 13.06 8.34
N LYS A 73 -22.31 12.46 7.58
CA LYS A 73 -21.90 12.92 6.25
C LYS A 73 -22.02 11.82 5.20
N GLU A 74 -22.44 12.22 4.00
CA GLU A 74 -22.54 11.36 2.82
C GLU A 74 -21.58 11.77 1.68
N ASP A 75 -20.85 12.87 1.85
CA ASP A 75 -19.91 13.39 0.86
C ASP A 75 -18.71 12.44 0.68
N VAL A 76 -18.45 12.03 -0.56
CA VAL A 76 -17.25 11.25 -0.91
C VAL A 76 -16.04 12.17 -0.96
N LYS A 77 -15.14 12.04 0.00
CA LYS A 77 -13.94 12.86 0.09
C LYS A 77 -13.02 12.68 -1.14
N PRO A 78 -12.29 13.72 -1.58
CA PRO A 78 -11.45 13.67 -2.78
C PRO A 78 -10.45 12.52 -2.82
N GLU A 79 -9.92 12.09 -1.67
CA GLU A 79 -8.98 10.97 -1.56
C GLU A 79 -9.58 9.62 -1.99
N PHE A 80 -10.90 9.45 -1.94
CA PHE A 80 -11.58 8.22 -2.33
C PHE A 80 -12.04 8.23 -3.80
N GLN A 81 -11.99 9.38 -4.48
CA GLN A 81 -12.44 9.51 -5.87
C GLN A 81 -11.67 8.60 -6.83
N ALA A 82 -10.36 8.45 -6.62
CA ALA A 82 -9.53 7.56 -7.44
C ALA A 82 -9.96 6.09 -7.30
N ILE A 83 -10.28 5.65 -6.06
CA ILE A 83 -10.72 4.28 -5.79
C ILE A 83 -12.08 4.02 -6.43
N MET A 84 -13.00 4.99 -6.37
CA MET A 84 -14.29 4.91 -7.07
C MET A 84 -14.09 4.75 -8.58
N ALA A 85 -13.19 5.53 -9.18
CA ALA A 85 -12.90 5.46 -10.61
C ALA A 85 -12.30 4.09 -11.02
N CYS A 86 -11.39 3.54 -10.22
CA CYS A 86 -10.81 2.22 -10.48
C CYS A 86 -11.87 1.11 -10.41
N HIS A 87 -12.71 1.09 -9.36
CA HIS A 87 -13.75 0.09 -9.23
C HIS A 87 -14.84 0.25 -10.30
N ALA A 88 -15.20 1.49 -10.68
CA ALA A 88 -16.11 1.73 -11.79
C ALA A 88 -15.54 1.19 -13.10
N LYS A 89 -14.23 1.36 -13.36
CA LYS A 89 -13.57 0.77 -14.53
C LYS A 89 -13.56 -0.76 -14.46
N TYR A 90 -13.23 -1.34 -13.30
CA TYR A 90 -13.26 -2.80 -13.09
C TYR A 90 -14.63 -3.42 -13.41
N LEU A 91 -15.72 -2.77 -12.98
CA LEU A 91 -17.07 -3.22 -13.26
C LEU A 91 -17.49 -3.06 -14.73
N ARG A 92 -16.91 -2.11 -15.47
CA ARG A 92 -17.17 -1.96 -16.92
C ARG A 92 -16.42 -2.98 -17.76
N ASP A 93 -15.23 -3.37 -17.32
CA ASP A 93 -14.35 -4.26 -18.06
C ASP A 93 -14.73 -5.74 -17.91
N ARG A 94 -15.59 -6.07 -16.94
CA ARG A 94 -15.96 -7.43 -16.56
C ARG A 94 -17.28 -7.89 -17.16
#